data_AF-A0A2V9LWU5-F1
#
_entry.id   AF-A0A2V9LWU5-F1
#
_cell.length_a   1.000
_cell.length_b   1.000
_cell.length_c   1.000
_cell.angle_alpha   90.00
_cell.angle_beta   90.00
_cell.angle_gamma   90.00
#
_symmetry.space_group_name_H-M   'P 1'
#
loop_
_entity.id
_entity.type
_entity.pdbx_description
1 polymer ?
#
loop_
_entity_poly.entity_id
_entity_poly.type
_entity_poly.pdbx_seq_one_letter_code
_entity_poly.pdbx_strand_id
1 'polypeptide(L)'
;MIDTGDLSGIFLGARTSAPGGGGRYGLFYVGVSKDAASTSEAWLYGLQQNTETRTNLALMNTGEIDGNPNVFRIELFDGTTGTKAHTIDGITVKARGWMQLGTILAQYAPGTTEGYAHVIRTTGSNPFIAYAVINDGSQPGERTGDGAFVSSLP
;
A
#
# COMPACT_ATOMS: atom_id res chain seq x y z
N MET A 1 -41.68 -1.31 -10.16
CA MET A 1 -40.58 -0.40 -10.49
C MET A 1 -39.29 -1.16 -10.22
N ILE A 2 -38.58 -1.55 -11.27
CA ILE A 2 -37.23 -2.10 -11.18
C ILE A 2 -36.29 -1.00 -11.68
N ASP A 3 -35.38 -0.57 -10.82
CA ASP A 3 -33.93 -0.60 -11.09
C ASP A 3 -33.22 -0.18 -9.79
N THR A 4 -32.94 -1.16 -8.93
CA THR A 4 -31.81 -1.07 -8.00
C THR A 4 -30.56 -1.11 -8.87
N GLY A 5 -30.01 0.06 -9.16
CA GLY A 5 -28.70 0.19 -9.82
C GLY A 5 -27.66 -0.55 -9.00
N ASP A 6 -27.31 -1.74 -9.45
CA ASP A 6 -26.17 -2.48 -8.97
C ASP A 6 -24.90 -1.68 -9.29
N LEU A 7 -24.08 -1.43 -8.27
CA LEU A 7 -22.79 -0.76 -8.42
C LEU A 7 -21.67 -1.75 -8.78
N SER A 8 -22.02 -3.00 -9.12
CA SER A 8 -21.10 -3.96 -9.73
C SER A 8 -20.57 -3.40 -11.05
N GLY A 9 -19.36 -2.84 -11.00
CA GLY A 9 -18.64 -2.39 -12.20
C GLY A 9 -18.31 -0.91 -12.29
N ILE A 10 -18.45 -0.10 -11.22
CA ILE A 10 -17.84 1.24 -11.24
C ILE A 10 -16.31 1.11 -11.08
N PHE A 11 -15.61 1.33 -12.18
CA PHE A 11 -14.15 1.35 -12.28
C PHE A 11 -13.64 2.80 -12.22
N LEU A 12 -12.91 3.15 -11.17
CA LEU A 12 -12.22 4.44 -11.05
C LEU A 12 -10.70 4.20 -11.14
N GLY A 13 -10.14 4.49 -12.31
CA GLY A 13 -8.69 4.50 -12.53
C GLY A 13 -8.17 5.94 -12.56
N ALA A 14 -7.25 6.30 -11.67
CA ALA A 14 -6.52 7.55 -11.77
C ALA A 14 -5.25 7.35 -12.61
N ARG A 15 -4.76 8.38 -13.31
CA ARG A 15 -3.39 8.41 -13.84
C ARG A 15 -2.67 9.54 -13.12
N THR A 16 -1.67 9.22 -12.30
CA THR A 16 -0.81 10.24 -11.69
C THR A 16 0.48 10.31 -12.50
N SER A 17 0.62 11.36 -13.32
CA SER A 17 1.88 11.68 -13.99
C SER A 17 2.65 12.71 -13.16
N ALA A 18 3.83 12.36 -12.64
CA ALA A 18 4.79 13.35 -12.16
C ALA A 18 5.71 13.74 -13.33
N PRO A 19 5.97 15.03 -13.61
CA PRO A 19 6.94 15.39 -14.63
C PRO A 19 8.38 15.15 -14.12
N GLY A 20 9.19 14.43 -14.90
CA GLY A 20 10.60 14.20 -14.61
C GLY A 20 11.35 13.72 -15.87
N GLY A 21 12.46 14.41 -16.19
CA GLY A 21 13.55 13.86 -17.02
C GLY A 21 13.26 13.33 -18.43
N GLY A 22 12.16 13.71 -19.09
CA GLY A 22 11.91 13.35 -20.50
C GLY A 22 11.14 12.05 -20.74
N GLY A 23 10.56 11.44 -19.71
CA GLY A 23 9.67 10.27 -19.81
C GLY A 23 8.35 10.44 -19.06
N ARG A 24 7.30 9.72 -19.49
CA ARG A 24 6.00 9.67 -18.78
C ARG A 24 6.02 8.46 -17.84
N TYR A 25 6.05 8.69 -16.53
CA TYR A 25 5.91 7.63 -15.53
C TYR A 25 4.49 7.04 -15.56
N GLY A 26 4.37 5.72 -15.70
CA GLY A 26 3.09 5.02 -15.73
C GLY A 26 2.86 4.21 -14.45
N LEU A 27 1.90 4.62 -13.63
CA LEU A 27 1.35 3.78 -12.56
C LEU A 27 0.07 3.12 -13.06
N PHE A 28 0.02 1.78 -13.05
CA PHE A 28 -1.19 1.03 -13.38
C PHE A 28 -1.96 0.70 -12.08
N TYR A 29 -3.15 1.28 -11.91
CA TYR A 29 -4.05 0.93 -10.82
C TYR A 29 -4.89 -0.29 -11.22
N VAL A 30 -4.85 -1.35 -10.43
CA VAL A 30 -5.97 -2.29 -10.35
C VAL A 30 -6.90 -1.76 -9.27
N GLY A 31 -8.16 -1.49 -9.62
CA GLY A 31 -9.15 -0.90 -8.73
C GLY A 31 -9.38 -1.77 -7.50
N VAL A 32 -9.14 -1.19 -6.32
CA VAL A 32 -9.54 -1.71 -5.01
C VAL A 32 -11.07 -1.68 -4.99
N SER A 33 -11.72 -2.84 -5.07
CA SER A 33 -13.18 -2.94 -4.93
C SER A 33 -13.60 -2.44 -3.55
N LYS A 34 -14.88 -2.10 -3.37
CA LYS A 34 -15.46 -1.77 -2.07
C LYS A 34 -15.22 -2.85 -0.99
N ASP A 35 -14.88 -4.07 -1.41
CA ASP A 35 -14.53 -5.21 -0.54
C ASP A 35 -13.04 -5.29 -0.18
N ALA A 36 -12.20 -4.34 -0.62
CA ALA A 36 -10.78 -4.30 -0.29
C ALA A 36 -10.43 -3.34 0.85
N ALA A 37 -11.45 -2.73 1.49
CA ALA A 37 -11.29 -2.08 2.77
C ALA A 37 -11.26 -3.13 3.89
N SER A 38 -10.13 -3.20 4.59
CA SER A 38 -9.92 -4.07 5.74
C SER A 38 -10.45 -3.42 7.01
N THR A 39 -11.00 -4.24 7.92
CA THR A 39 -11.61 -3.78 9.17
C THR A 39 -10.77 -4.01 10.41
N SER A 40 -9.68 -4.78 10.33
CA SER A 40 -8.75 -4.99 11.46
C SER A 40 -7.31 -5.16 11.00
N GLU A 41 -7.07 -6.00 10.01
CA GLU A 41 -5.73 -6.31 9.51
C GLU A 41 -5.73 -6.53 7.99
N ALA A 42 -4.55 -6.44 7.39
CA ALA A 42 -4.35 -6.59 5.96
C ALA A 42 -2.92 -7.09 5.66
N TRP A 43 -2.79 -8.04 4.74
CA TRP A 43 -1.52 -8.62 4.32
C TRP A 43 -1.12 -8.14 2.93
N LEU A 44 0.15 -7.79 2.76
CA LEU A 44 0.75 -7.38 1.48
C LEU A 44 1.93 -8.29 1.16
N TYR A 45 1.81 -9.08 0.09
CA TYR A 45 2.82 -10.06 -0.31
C TYR A 45 3.67 -9.59 -1.48
N GLY A 46 4.85 -10.20 -1.65
CA GLY A 46 5.71 -9.97 -2.81
C GLY A 46 6.38 -8.59 -2.81
N LEU A 47 6.64 -8.01 -1.63
CA LEU A 47 7.42 -6.79 -1.51
C LEU A 47 8.85 -7.07 -1.96
N GLN A 48 9.44 -6.15 -2.71
CA GLN A 48 10.78 -6.26 -3.28
C GLN A 48 11.66 -5.07 -2.91
N GLN A 49 12.94 -5.36 -2.69
CA GLN A 49 14.01 -4.39 -2.55
C GLN A 49 15.31 -4.99 -3.08
N ASN A 50 15.68 -4.60 -4.30
CA ASN A 50 16.89 -5.08 -4.96
C ASN A 50 17.44 -3.99 -5.89
N THR A 51 18.42 -4.33 -6.72
CA THR A 51 19.05 -3.40 -7.68
C THR A 51 18.09 -2.91 -8.76
N GLU A 52 16.97 -3.61 -8.98
CA GLU A 52 16.03 -3.32 -10.06
C GLU A 52 14.72 -2.76 -9.56
N THR A 53 14.32 -3.05 -8.32
CA THR A 53 12.98 -2.73 -7.81
C THR A 53 12.99 -2.31 -6.35
N ARG A 54 12.01 -1.50 -5.97
CA ARG A 54 11.77 -1.07 -4.59
C ARG A 54 10.28 -1.00 -4.29
N THR A 55 9.90 -1.25 -3.04
CA THR A 55 8.50 -1.21 -2.63
C THR A 55 8.16 -0.02 -1.77
N ASN A 56 7.09 0.67 -2.12
CA ASN A 56 6.42 1.64 -1.27
C ASN A 56 5.12 1.03 -0.74
N LEU A 57 4.80 1.24 0.54
CA LEU A 57 3.54 0.80 1.15
C LEU A 57 2.70 2.02 1.50
N ALA A 58 1.41 2.00 1.14
CA ALA A 58 0.48 3.08 1.41
C ALA A 58 -0.69 2.60 2.28
N LEU A 59 -1.20 3.53 3.09
CA LEU A 59 -2.35 3.36 3.98
C LEU A 59 -3.34 4.49 3.75
N MET A 60 -4.62 4.16 3.67
CA MET A 60 -5.74 5.10 3.61
C MET A 60 -6.75 4.75 4.70
N ASN A 61 -7.06 5.70 5.57
CA ASN A 61 -8.20 5.58 6.48
C ASN A 61 -9.46 6.08 5.75
N THR A 62 -10.49 5.25 5.62
CA THR A 62 -11.69 5.63 4.83
C THR A 62 -12.51 6.72 5.50
N GLY A 63 -12.48 6.83 6.83
CA GLY A 63 -13.32 7.78 7.58
C GLY A 63 -14.82 7.55 7.42
N GLU A 64 -15.23 6.30 7.13
CA GLU A 64 -16.63 5.91 6.90
C GLU A 64 -17.45 5.77 8.18
N ILE A 65 -16.82 5.40 9.29
CA ILE A 65 -17.50 5.23 10.58
C ILE A 65 -17.52 6.53 11.36
N ASP A 66 -16.40 7.25 11.42
CA ASP A 66 -16.29 8.51 12.14
C ASP A 66 -15.14 9.41 11.62
N GLY A 67 -14.97 10.59 12.23
CA GLY A 67 -13.90 11.54 11.93
C GLY A 67 -12.57 11.28 12.65
N ASN A 68 -12.43 10.16 13.36
CA ASN A 68 -11.27 9.86 14.19
C ASN A 68 -10.12 9.23 13.38
N PRO A 69 -8.86 9.44 13.80
CA PRO A 69 -7.73 8.77 13.19
C PRO A 69 -7.73 7.26 13.47
N ASN A 70 -7.10 6.53 12.56
CA ASN A 70 -6.66 5.16 12.82
C ASN A 70 -5.17 5.19 13.17
N VAL A 71 -4.76 4.28 14.04
CA VAL A 71 -3.35 4.01 14.34
C VAL A 71 -3.02 2.61 13.89
N PHE A 72 -1.87 2.45 13.25
CA PHE A 72 -1.44 1.20 12.64
C PHE A 72 -0.09 0.74 13.16
N ARG A 73 0.04 -0.59 13.23
CA ARG A 73 1.30 -1.32 13.29
C ARG A 73 1.53 -2.02 11.95
N ILE A 74 2.77 -2.03 11.48
CA ILE A 74 3.21 -2.79 10.31
C ILE A 74 4.31 -3.72 10.74
N GLU A 75 4.11 -5.03 10.57
CA GLU A 75 5.15 -6.03 10.75
C GLU A 75 5.71 -6.41 9.37
N LEU A 76 7.03 -6.40 9.23
CA LEU A 76 7.73 -6.79 8.00
C LEU A 76 8.37 -8.16 8.21
N PHE A 77 8.17 -9.04 7.25
CA PHE A 77 8.70 -10.39 7.24
C PHE A 77 9.63 -10.59 6.04
N ASP A 78 10.71 -11.31 6.29
CA ASP A 78 11.61 -11.77 5.27
C ASP A 78 10.95 -12.92 4.47
N GLY A 79 10.89 -12.77 3.15
CA GLY A 79 10.16 -13.68 2.27
C GLY A 79 10.83 -15.04 2.11
N THR A 80 12.16 -15.09 2.23
CA THR A 80 12.94 -16.32 2.11
C THR A 80 12.82 -17.17 3.37
N THR A 81 12.93 -16.54 4.55
CA THR A 81 12.99 -17.23 5.85
C THR A 81 11.65 -17.31 6.56
N GLY A 82 10.69 -16.45 6.19
CA GLY A 82 9.42 -16.28 6.90
C GLY A 82 9.56 -15.61 8.27
N THR A 83 10.76 -15.14 8.64
CA THR A 83 11.00 -14.54 9.95
C THR A 83 10.59 -13.07 9.97
N LYS A 84 10.10 -12.59 11.12
CA LYS A 84 9.79 -11.17 11.28
C LYS A 84 11.09 -10.37 11.34
N ALA A 85 11.32 -9.54 10.32
CA ALA A 85 12.49 -8.68 10.20
C ALA A 85 12.33 -7.39 11.02
N HIS A 86 11.13 -6.81 11.05
CA HIS A 86 10.90 -5.55 11.76
C HIS A 86 9.44 -5.30 12.17
N THR A 87 9.22 -4.34 13.06
CA THR A 87 7.89 -3.83 13.42
C THR A 87 7.92 -2.30 13.49
N ILE A 88 7.07 -1.65 12.71
CA ILE A 88 6.83 -0.21 12.71
C ILE A 88 5.51 0.01 13.46
N ASP A 89 5.50 0.82 14.51
CA ASP A 89 4.30 1.04 15.34
C ASP A 89 3.92 2.53 15.40
N GLY A 90 2.69 2.81 15.80
CA GLY A 90 2.21 4.16 16.05
C GLY A 90 1.93 5.00 14.79
N ILE A 91 1.81 4.38 13.61
CA ILE A 91 1.53 5.11 12.37
C ILE A 91 0.11 5.65 12.43
N THR A 92 -0.04 6.97 12.55
CA THR A 92 -1.35 7.62 12.69
C THR A 92 -1.82 8.18 11.35
N VAL A 93 -2.99 7.75 10.87
CA VAL A 93 -3.63 8.28 9.66
C VAL A 93 -5.00 8.84 10.02
N LYS A 94 -5.17 10.15 9.81
CA LYS A 94 -6.43 10.87 10.04
C LYS A 94 -7.57 10.26 9.21
N ALA A 95 -8.82 10.42 9.65
CA ALA A 95 -9.98 10.05 8.84
C ALA A 95 -9.91 10.71 7.46
N ARG A 96 -10.19 9.92 6.40
CA ARG A 96 -10.04 10.33 4.99
C ARG A 96 -8.61 10.76 4.61
N GLY A 97 -7.64 10.42 5.46
CA GLY A 97 -6.23 10.71 5.26
C GLY A 97 -5.51 9.56 4.60
N TRP A 98 -4.42 9.90 3.91
CA TRP A 98 -3.54 8.98 3.20
C TRP A 98 -2.10 9.19 3.63
N MET A 99 -1.33 8.09 3.72
CA MET A 99 0.10 8.10 4.02
C MET A 99 0.82 7.04 3.19
N GLN A 100 2.07 7.30 2.83
CA GLN A 100 2.95 6.32 2.17
C GLN A 100 4.32 6.27 2.83
N LEU A 101 4.82 5.06 2.99
CA LEU A 101 6.18 4.74 3.42
C LEU A 101 6.94 4.28 2.18
N GLY A 102 7.91 5.09 1.74
CA GLY A 102 8.73 4.77 0.57
C GLY A 102 9.84 3.78 0.93
N THR A 103 10.28 2.97 -0.04
CA THR A 103 11.45 2.06 0.12
C THR A 103 11.40 1.25 1.42
N ILE A 104 10.23 0.72 1.76
CA ILE A 104 9.91 0.31 3.14
C ILE A 104 10.87 -0.78 3.65
N LEU A 105 11.26 -1.75 2.80
CA LEU A 105 12.21 -2.79 3.18
C LEU A 105 13.61 -2.23 3.39
N ALA A 106 14.12 -1.36 2.52
CA ALA A 106 15.44 -0.74 2.73
C ALA A 106 15.48 0.12 4.00
N GLN A 107 14.39 0.84 4.29
CA GLN A 107 14.33 1.74 5.43
C GLN A 107 14.20 1.02 6.78
N TYR A 108 13.44 -0.08 6.84
CA TYR A 108 13.05 -0.70 8.10
C TYR A 108 13.51 -2.15 8.28
N ALA A 109 13.81 -2.87 7.19
CA ALA A 109 14.26 -4.26 7.21
C ALA A 109 15.51 -4.43 6.31
N PRO A 110 16.63 -3.73 6.60
CA PRO A 110 17.83 -3.80 5.77
C PRO A 110 18.36 -5.24 5.70
N GLY A 111 18.61 -5.72 4.48
CA GLY A 111 19.00 -7.10 4.21
C GLY A 111 17.86 -7.97 3.68
N THR A 112 16.60 -7.57 3.85
CA THR A 112 15.45 -8.25 3.26
C THR A 112 15.22 -7.76 1.83
N THR A 113 15.52 -8.62 0.85
CA THR A 113 15.37 -8.29 -0.58
C THR A 113 14.01 -8.66 -1.15
N GLU A 114 13.34 -9.61 -0.52
CA GLU A 114 11.97 -10.05 -0.82
C GLU A 114 11.23 -10.24 0.51
N GLY A 115 9.96 -9.85 0.58
CA GLY A 115 9.24 -9.89 1.84
C GLY A 115 7.73 -9.70 1.71
N TYR A 116 7.08 -9.67 2.87
CA TYR A 116 5.67 -9.38 3.00
C TYR A 116 5.41 -8.55 4.26
N ALA A 117 4.29 -7.84 4.28
CA ALA A 117 3.89 -7.00 5.40
C ALA A 117 2.54 -7.43 5.96
N HIS A 118 2.43 -7.34 7.28
CA HIS A 118 1.18 -7.44 8.02
C HIS A 118 0.83 -6.06 8.59
N VAL A 119 -0.25 -5.48 8.12
CA VAL A 119 -0.77 -4.18 8.59
C VAL A 119 -1.89 -4.46 9.58
N ILE A 120 -1.78 -3.93 10.79
CA ILE A 120 -2.75 -4.12 11.86
C ILE A 120 -3.24 -2.75 12.31
N ARG A 121 -4.55 -2.52 12.33
CA ARG A 121 -5.14 -1.34 12.97
C ARG A 121 -5.19 -1.56 14.48
N THR A 122 -4.37 -0.83 15.22
CA THR A 122 -4.27 -0.94 16.69
C THR A 122 -5.22 0.01 17.41
N THR A 123 -5.60 1.13 16.79
CA THR A 123 -6.60 2.08 17.32
C THR A 123 -7.48 2.63 16.19
N GLY A 124 -8.70 3.02 16.54
CA GLY A 124 -9.69 3.54 15.61
C GLY A 124 -10.66 2.46 15.12
N SER A 125 -11.74 2.89 14.49
CA SER A 125 -12.85 2.04 14.05
C SER A 125 -12.98 2.01 12.53
N ASN A 126 -12.58 3.09 11.85
CA ASN A 126 -12.77 3.25 10.41
C ASN A 126 -12.11 2.12 9.62
N PRO A 127 -12.79 1.52 8.63
CA PRO A 127 -12.14 0.68 7.63
C PRO A 127 -10.93 1.38 7.01
N PHE A 128 -9.99 0.61 6.50
CA PHE A 128 -8.79 1.14 5.88
C PHE A 128 -8.41 0.35 4.64
N ILE A 129 -7.68 0.99 3.74
CA ILE A 129 -7.10 0.35 2.57
C ILE A 129 -5.59 0.34 2.76
N ALA A 130 -4.97 -0.82 2.54
CA ALA A 130 -3.53 -0.96 2.45
C ALA A 130 -3.16 -1.45 1.04
N TYR A 131 -2.10 -0.91 0.47
CA TYR A 131 -1.58 -1.39 -0.81
C TYR A 131 -0.09 -1.14 -0.90
N ALA A 132 0.58 -1.87 -1.78
CA ALA A 132 1.98 -1.64 -2.10
C ALA A 132 2.14 -1.28 -3.59
N VAL A 133 3.22 -0.57 -3.89
CA VAL A 133 3.66 -0.28 -5.25
C VAL A 133 5.10 -0.73 -5.37
N ILE A 134 5.34 -1.72 -6.23
CA ILE A 134 6.68 -2.15 -6.61
C ILE A 134 7.10 -1.26 -7.77
N ASN A 135 8.11 -0.43 -7.55
CA ASN A 135 8.60 0.53 -8.51
C ASN A 135 9.89 0.00 -9.15
N ASP A 136 10.04 0.19 -10.45
CA ASP A 136 11.31 0.02 -11.17
C ASP A 136 12.32 1.08 -10.66
N GLY A 137 13.55 0.66 -10.40
CA GLY A 137 14.60 1.44 -9.73
C GLY A 137 14.78 1.07 -8.26
N SER A 138 16.04 0.95 -7.82
CA SER A 138 16.37 0.65 -6.42
C SER A 138 16.15 1.87 -5.50
N GLN A 139 16.26 3.08 -6.07
CA GLN A 139 16.01 4.37 -5.43
C GLN A 139 15.02 5.24 -6.24
N PRO A 140 14.35 6.22 -5.60
CA PRO A 140 13.56 7.21 -6.30
C PRO A 140 14.37 7.95 -7.39
N GLY A 141 13.83 8.03 -8.61
CA GLY A 141 14.48 8.69 -9.74
C GLY A 141 15.45 7.81 -10.54
N GLU A 142 15.65 6.55 -10.13
CA GLU A 142 16.39 5.57 -10.93
C GLU A 142 15.49 4.82 -11.90
N ARG A 143 16.06 4.41 -13.04
CA ARG A 143 15.40 3.63 -14.10
C ARG A 143 14.10 4.30 -14.58
N THR A 144 13.07 3.54 -14.99
CA THR A 144 11.84 4.16 -15.48
C THR A 144 10.98 4.69 -14.35
N GLY A 145 11.10 4.13 -13.13
CA GLY A 145 10.24 4.49 -12.00
C GLY A 145 8.81 3.96 -12.12
N ASP A 146 8.51 3.10 -13.10
CA ASP A 146 7.17 2.56 -13.32
C ASP A 146 6.75 1.64 -12.17
N GLY A 147 5.47 1.68 -11.81
CA GLY A 147 4.94 1.02 -10.61
C GLY A 147 3.94 -0.09 -10.94
N ALA A 148 4.15 -1.27 -10.36
CA ALA A 148 3.17 -2.35 -10.29
C ALA A 148 2.40 -2.30 -8.96
N PHE A 149 1.08 -2.30 -9.04
CA PHE A 149 0.20 -2.27 -7.88
C PHE A 149 0.03 -3.66 -7.25
N VAL A 150 0.08 -3.70 -5.91
CA VAL A 150 -0.18 -4.89 -5.10
C VAL A 150 -1.31 -4.56 -4.12
N SER A 151 -2.46 -5.21 -4.28
CA SER A 151 -3.58 -5.12 -3.34
C SER A 151 -3.30 -5.91 -2.06
N SER A 152 -3.79 -5.43 -0.92
CA SER A 152 -3.81 -6.25 0.28
C SER A 152 -4.86 -7.35 0.24
N LEU A 153 -4.62 -8.41 1.01
CA LEU A 153 -5.61 -9.43 1.34
C LEU A 153 -6.03 -9.27 2.82
N PRO A 154 -7.32 -9.38 3.15
CA PRO A 154 -7.78 -9.34 4.54
C PRO A 154 -7.34 -10.56 5.34
#